data_AF-A0A4R6MES8-F1
#
_entry.id   AF-A0A4R6MES8-F1
#
_cell.length_a   1.000
_cell.length_b   1.000
_cell.length_c   1.000
_cell.angle_alpha   90.00
_cell.angle_beta   90.00
_cell.angle_gamma   90.00
#
_symmetry.space_group_name_H-M   'P 1'
#
loop_
_entity.id
_entity.type
_entity.pdbx_description
1 polymer ?
#
loop_
_entity_poly.entity_id
_entity_poly.type
_entity_poly.pdbx_seq_one_letter_code
_entity_poly.pdbx_strand_id
1 'polypeptide(L)'
;MMTTNDVARVFDTILSIPGMNETVKIDLKISRKNVLLLNHVIERGLTAQDDEKSAILVSAIPEENLSDLKQLAEECLQKAGLAELREKLQTLNQSGK
;
A
#
# COMPACT_ATOMS: atom_id res chain seq x y z
N MET A 1 26.52 -7.70 -1.16
CA MET A 1 25.30 -7.13 -1.77
C MET A 1 24.21 -8.17 -1.60
N MET A 2 23.09 -7.84 -0.95
CA MET A 2 21.94 -8.74 -0.92
C MET A 2 21.40 -8.89 -2.34
N THR A 3 21.27 -10.13 -2.81
CA THR A 3 20.69 -10.41 -4.12
C THR A 3 19.16 -10.29 -4.02
N THR A 4 18.52 -10.14 -5.18
CA THR A 4 17.05 -10.05 -5.29
C THR A 4 16.33 -11.26 -4.66
N ASN A 5 16.94 -12.44 -4.77
CA ASN A 5 16.48 -13.67 -4.10
C ASN A 5 16.59 -13.62 -2.57
N ASP A 6 17.61 -12.96 -2.03
CA ASP A 6 17.79 -12.83 -0.58
C ASP A 6 16.71 -11.93 0.02
N VAL A 7 16.32 -10.86 -0.69
CA VAL A 7 15.25 -9.95 -0.25
C VAL A 7 13.91 -10.68 -0.23
N ALA A 8 13.55 -11.39 -1.31
CA ALA A 8 12.30 -12.15 -1.36
C ALA A 8 12.23 -13.21 -0.25
N ARG A 9 13.33 -13.96 -0.01
CA ARG A 9 13.41 -14.94 1.07
C ARG A 9 13.26 -14.33 2.47
N VAL A 10 13.85 -13.15 2.69
CA VAL A 10 13.71 -12.45 3.97
C VAL A 10 12.27 -12.03 4.19
N PHE A 11 11.59 -11.51 3.17
CA PHE A 11 10.16 -11.15 3.27
C PHE A 11 9.29 -12.38 3.52
N ASP A 12 9.48 -13.46 2.77
CA ASP A 12 8.76 -14.71 2.97
C ASP A 12 8.94 -15.28 4.38
N THR A 13 10.17 -15.21 4.91
CA THR A 13 10.48 -15.64 6.27
C THR A 13 9.80 -14.76 7.32
N ILE A 14 9.79 -13.43 7.13
CA ILE A 14 9.14 -12.48 8.05
C ILE A 14 7.63 -12.69 8.04
N LEU A 15 7.02 -12.86 6.86
CA LEU A 15 5.59 -13.08 6.71
C LEU A 15 5.15 -14.44 7.25
N SER A 16 6.06 -15.42 7.31
CA SER A 16 5.84 -16.74 7.88
C SER A 16 6.01 -16.81 9.42
N ILE A 17 6.32 -15.68 10.08
CA ILE A 17 6.46 -15.65 11.55
C ILE A 17 5.08 -15.91 12.19
N PRO A 18 4.98 -16.82 13.18
CA PRO A 18 3.73 -17.03 13.93
C PRO A 18 3.23 -15.72 14.55
N GLY A 19 1.94 -15.43 14.40
CA GLY A 19 1.33 -14.19 14.87
C GLY A 19 1.17 -13.10 13.81
N MET A 20 1.78 -13.24 12.62
CA MET A 20 1.67 -12.24 11.53
C MET A 20 0.27 -12.13 10.92
N ASN A 21 -0.57 -13.17 11.10
CA ASN A 21 -1.98 -13.18 10.68
C ASN A 21 -2.94 -12.75 11.78
N GLU A 22 -2.45 -12.35 12.96
CA GLU A 22 -3.31 -11.88 14.04
C GLU A 22 -3.87 -10.49 13.72
N THR A 23 -5.19 -10.34 13.85
CA THR A 23 -5.83 -9.03 13.67
C THR A 23 -5.52 -8.13 14.85
N VAL A 24 -4.87 -6.99 14.59
CA VAL A 24 -4.56 -5.97 15.60
C VAL A 24 -5.42 -4.72 15.42
N LYS A 25 -5.78 -4.07 16.53
CA LYS A 25 -6.48 -2.79 16.50
C LYS A 25 -5.46 -1.65 16.45
N ILE A 26 -5.50 -0.86 15.38
CA ILE A 26 -4.64 0.32 15.19
C ILE A 26 -5.44 1.59 15.46
N ASP A 27 -5.08 2.35 16.51
CA ASP A 27 -5.60 3.71 16.74
C ASP A 27 -4.77 4.72 15.95
N LEU A 28 -5.34 5.30 14.89
CA LEU A 28 -4.62 6.20 13.98
C LEU A 28 -5.16 7.63 14.09
N LYS A 29 -4.32 8.55 14.56
CA LYS A 29 -4.61 9.99 14.64
C LYS A 29 -3.63 10.78 13.76
N ILE A 30 -3.99 10.98 12.50
CA ILE A 30 -3.18 11.72 11.53
C ILE A 30 -4.00 12.80 10.83
N SER A 31 -3.33 13.82 10.28
CA SER A 31 -4.01 14.90 9.55
C SER A 31 -4.57 14.39 8.21
N ARG A 32 -5.61 15.06 7.70
CA ARG A 32 -6.18 14.79 6.37
C ARG A 32 -5.12 14.78 5.26
N LYS A 33 -4.12 15.66 5.35
CA LYS A 33 -2.97 15.68 4.44
C LYS A 33 -2.21 14.36 4.48
N ASN A 34 -1.90 13.85 5.66
CA ASN A 34 -1.16 12.61 5.81
C ASN A 34 -1.97 11.39 5.38
N VAL A 35 -3.30 11.39 5.60
CA VAL A 35 -4.18 10.34 5.06
C VAL A 35 -4.10 10.30 3.53
N LEU A 36 -4.19 11.46 2.88
CA LEU A 36 -4.13 11.56 1.42
C LEU A 36 -2.77 11.10 0.88
N LEU A 37 -1.69 11.53 1.53
CA LEU A 37 -0.32 11.11 1.17
C LEU A 37 -0.12 9.61 1.38
N LEU A 38 -0.62 9.04 2.48
CA LEU A 38 -0.52 7.62 2.77
C LEU A 38 -1.19 6.79 1.68
N ASN A 39 -2.43 7.13 1.32
CA ASN A 39 -3.14 6.44 0.24
C ASN A 39 -2.40 6.57 -1.10
N HIS A 40 -1.82 7.74 -1.42
CA HIS A 40 -1.02 7.89 -2.64
C HIS A 40 0.26 7.05 -2.64
N VAL A 41 0.96 6.96 -1.50
CA VAL A 41 2.16 6.14 -1.36
C VAL A 41 1.82 4.66 -1.47
N ILE A 42 0.71 4.20 -0.88
CA ILE A 42 0.26 2.81 -1.00
C ILE A 42 -0.10 2.49 -2.45
N GLU A 43 -0.95 3.29 -3.10
CA GLU A 43 -1.30 3.07 -4.52
C GLU A 43 -0.06 3.08 -5.43
N ARG A 44 0.86 4.02 -5.21
CA ARG A 44 2.11 4.08 -5.97
C ARG A 44 2.98 2.85 -5.69
N GLY A 45 3.09 2.41 -4.45
CA GLY A 45 3.85 1.21 -4.08
C GLY A 45 3.29 -0.05 -4.71
N LEU A 46 1.97 -0.15 -4.83
CA LEU A 46 1.29 -1.27 -5.49
C LEU A 46 1.40 -1.21 -7.03
N THR A 47 1.51 -0.01 -7.62
CA THR A 47 1.52 0.20 -9.08
C THR A 47 2.93 0.29 -9.67
N ALA A 48 3.94 0.66 -8.86
CA ALA A 48 5.31 0.88 -9.30
C ALA A 48 6.03 -0.46 -9.53
N GLN A 49 5.73 -1.10 -10.66
CA GLN A 49 6.51 -2.19 -11.24
C GLN A 49 7.72 -1.67 -12.06
N ASP A 50 7.87 -0.35 -12.23
CA ASP A 50 8.93 0.27 -13.03
C ASP A 50 10.33 0.25 -12.38
N ASP A 51 10.41 0.01 -11.06
CA ASP A 51 11.67 -0.15 -10.33
C ASP A 51 11.86 -1.61 -9.91
N GLU A 52 12.98 -2.19 -10.34
CA GLU A 52 13.28 -3.63 -10.21
C GLU A 52 13.18 -4.11 -8.74
N LYS A 53 13.58 -3.28 -7.76
CA LYS A 53 13.50 -3.63 -6.33
C LYS A 53 12.07 -3.52 -5.78
N SER A 54 11.31 -2.54 -6.26
CA SER A 54 9.92 -2.32 -5.88
C SER A 54 9.03 -3.45 -6.41
N ALA A 55 9.27 -3.88 -7.65
CA ALA A 55 8.59 -5.03 -8.27
C ALA A 55 8.82 -6.33 -7.50
N ILE A 56 10.04 -6.56 -6.98
CA ILE A 56 10.37 -7.76 -6.18
C ILE A 56 9.62 -7.79 -4.85
N LEU A 57 9.47 -6.63 -4.20
CA LEU A 57 8.73 -6.55 -2.94
C LEU A 57 7.25 -6.86 -3.16
N VAL A 58 6.65 -6.25 -4.18
CA VAL A 58 5.23 -6.45 -4.50
C VAL A 58 4.97 -7.88 -4.96
N SER A 59 5.88 -8.50 -5.72
CA SER A 59 5.72 -9.89 -6.18
C SER A 59 5.91 -10.94 -5.08
N ALA A 60 6.59 -10.59 -3.98
CA ALA A 60 6.76 -11.46 -2.82
C ALA A 60 5.56 -11.45 -1.86
N ILE A 61 4.61 -10.51 -2.02
CA ILE A 61 3.44 -10.38 -1.17
C ILE A 61 2.25 -11.09 -1.83
N PRO A 62 1.48 -11.92 -1.11
CA PRO A 62 0.27 -12.54 -1.63
C PRO A 62 -0.75 -11.49 -2.13
N GLU A 63 -1.47 -11.79 -3.22
CA GLU A 63 -2.46 -10.88 -3.79
C GLU A 63 -3.58 -10.50 -2.80
N GLU A 64 -3.94 -11.41 -1.89
CA GLU A 64 -4.92 -11.16 -0.82
C GLU A 64 -4.44 -10.02 0.11
N ASN A 65 -3.18 -10.07 0.55
CA ASN A 65 -2.58 -9.03 1.40
C ASN A 65 -2.47 -7.69 0.65
N LEU A 66 -2.18 -7.71 -0.66
CA LEU A 66 -2.17 -6.50 -1.49
C LEU A 66 -3.57 -5.89 -1.59
N SER A 67 -4.60 -6.73 -1.74
CA SER A 67 -6.00 -6.30 -1.74
C SER A 67 -6.40 -5.68 -0.39
N ASP A 68 -6.00 -6.31 0.72
CA ASP A 68 -6.28 -5.80 2.08
C ASP A 68 -5.61 -4.43 2.32
N LEU A 69 -4.36 -4.25 1.86
CA LEU A 69 -3.67 -2.98 1.94
C LEU A 69 -4.35 -1.89 1.10
N LYS A 70 -4.86 -2.25 -0.08
CA LYS A 70 -5.62 -1.32 -0.93
C LYS A 70 -6.94 -0.93 -0.25
N GLN A 71 -7.67 -1.90 0.31
CA GLN A 71 -8.89 -1.65 1.06
C GLN A 71 -8.65 -0.77 2.28
N LEU A 72 -7.56 -1.01 3.03
CA LEU A 72 -7.17 -0.16 4.15
C LEU A 72 -6.94 1.30 3.71
N ALA A 73 -6.27 1.50 2.57
CA ALA A 73 -6.02 2.82 2.03
C ALA A 73 -7.33 3.56 1.64
N GLU A 74 -8.31 2.84 1.07
CA GLU A 74 -9.64 3.38 0.77
C GLU A 74 -10.43 3.69 2.04
N GLU A 75 -10.43 2.79 3.03
CA GLU A 75 -11.08 3.02 4.31
C GLU A 75 -10.52 4.24 5.05
N CYS A 76 -9.20 4.46 4.98
CA CYS A 76 -8.57 5.64 5.56
C CYS A 76 -9.10 6.92 4.90
N LEU A 77 -9.25 6.94 3.57
CA LEU A 77 -9.83 8.07 2.85
C LEU A 77 -11.31 8.28 3.21
N GLN A 78 -12.10 7.21 3.29
CA GLN A 78 -13.50 7.28 3.68
C GLN A 78 -13.66 7.85 5.09
N LYS A 79 -12.93 7.31 6.07
CA LYS A 79 -12.94 7.78 7.47
C LYS A 79 -12.49 9.23 7.60
N ALA A 80 -11.59 9.70 6.72
CA ALA A 80 -11.13 11.09 6.70
C ALA A 80 -12.04 12.05 5.92
N GLY A 81 -13.07 11.55 5.22
CA GLY A 81 -13.94 12.33 4.35
C GLY A 81 -13.24 12.86 3.09
N LEU A 82 -12.24 12.12 2.59
CA LEU A 82 -11.40 12.51 1.45
C LEU A 82 -11.63 11.69 0.18
N ALA A 83 -12.55 10.72 0.22
CA ALA A 83 -12.83 9.83 -0.91
C ALA A 83 -13.23 10.63 -2.18
N GLU A 84 -14.19 11.56 -2.07
CA GLU A 84 -14.60 12.41 -3.18
C GLU A 84 -13.48 13.31 -3.72
N LEU A 85 -12.60 13.81 -2.84
CA LEU A 85 -11.46 14.62 -3.25
C LEU A 85 -10.47 13.79 -4.08
N ARG A 86 -10.22 12.54 -3.66
CA ARG A 86 -9.35 11.62 -4.41
C ARG A 86 -9.93 11.32 -5.79
N GLU A 87 -11.22 11.04 -5.88
CA GLU A 87 -11.89 10.78 -7.15
C GLU A 87 -11.77 11.96 -8.11
N LYS A 88 -12.08 13.19 -7.63
CA LYS A 88 -11.92 14.41 -8.42
C LYS A 88 -10.48 14.63 -8.89
N LEU A 89 -9.48 14.36 -8.03
CA LEU A 89 -8.08 14.43 -8.40
C LEU A 89 -7.68 13.42 -9.47
N GLN A 90 -8.22 12.20 -9.43
CA GLN A 90 -8.01 11.19 -10.48
C GLN A 90 -8.60 11.65 -11.82
N THR A 91 -9.82 12.19 -11.82
CA THR A 91 -10.44 12.74 -13.04
C THR A 91 -9.64 13.90 -13.61
N LEU A 92 -9.13 14.80 -12.77
CA LEU A 92 -8.27 15.91 -13.19
C LEU A 92 -6.95 15.42 -13.81
N ASN A 93 -6.33 14.41 -13.21
CA ASN A 93 -5.10 13.81 -13.75
C ASN A 93 -5.33 13.11 -15.10
N GLN A 94 -6.51 12.52 -15.31
CA GLN A 94 -6.89 11.90 -16.60
C GLN A 94 -7.25 12.95 -17.66
N SER A 95 -7.80 14.09 -17.26
CA SER A 95 -8.19 15.19 -18.16
C SER A 95 -7.02 16.10 -18.56
N GLY A 96 -5.85 15.93 -17.92
CA GLY A 96 -4.62 16.68 -18.21
C GLY A 96 -3.64 15.96 -19.15
N LYS A 97 -4.04 14.84 -19.76
CA LYS A 97 -3.28 14.14 -20.81
C LYS A 97 -3.84 14.44 -22.19
#